data_AF-A0A2P1M5P0-F1
#
_entry.id   AF-A0A2P1M5P0-F1
#
_cell.length_a   1.000
_cell.length_b   1.000
_cell.length_c   1.000
_cell.angle_alpha   90.00
_cell.angle_beta   90.00
_cell.angle_gamma   90.00
#
_symmetry.space_group_name_H-M   'P 1'
#
loop_
_entity.id
_entity.type
_entity.pdbx_description
1 polymer ?
#
loop_
_entity_poly.entity_id
_entity_poly.type
_entity_poly.pdbx_seq_one_letter_code
_entity_poly.pdbx_strand_id
1 'polypeptide(L)'
;TSNLVSSGVRDTIRYLVQHHMVDVVVTTAGGVEEDLIKCLAPTYKGDFSLPGAALRSKGLNRIGNLLVPNDNYCKFEDWIIPIFDKMLEEQSSENVLWTPSKVISRLGKEINDENSYLYWAYKNKIPVFCPGLTDGSLGDMLYFHSFRNPGFVIDIVQDIRRMNGESVHAGL
;
A
#
# COMPACT_ATOMS: atom_id res chain seq x y z
N THR A 1 -3.39 -3.44 11.10
CA THR A 1 -1.97 -3.82 10.95
C THR A 1 -1.80 -4.66 9.69
N SER A 2 -0.58 -4.71 9.13
CA SER A 2 -0.29 -5.38 7.85
C SER A 2 -0.75 -6.85 7.79
N ASN A 3 -0.49 -7.62 8.84
CA ASN A 3 -0.83 -9.05 8.91
C ASN A 3 -2.32 -9.38 8.66
N LEU A 4 -3.24 -8.45 8.98
CA LEU A 4 -4.66 -8.63 8.67
C LEU A 4 -4.94 -8.56 7.17
N VAL A 5 -4.22 -7.69 6.45
CA VAL A 5 -4.29 -7.59 4.99
C VAL A 5 -3.57 -8.77 4.33
N SER A 6 -2.49 -9.29 4.93
CA SER A 6 -1.86 -10.55 4.50
C SER A 6 -2.83 -11.73 4.58
N SER A 7 -3.70 -11.74 5.58
CA SER A 7 -4.72 -12.77 5.78
C SER A 7 -5.96 -12.59 4.87
N GLY A 8 -6.96 -13.46 5.06
CA GLY A 8 -8.28 -13.31 4.42
C GLY A 8 -9.13 -12.18 5.00
N VAL A 9 -8.75 -11.58 6.13
CA VAL A 9 -9.47 -10.42 6.70
C VAL A 9 -9.45 -9.22 5.75
N ARG A 10 -8.52 -9.17 4.79
CA ARG A 10 -8.53 -8.24 3.66
C ARG A 10 -9.91 -8.14 3.00
N ASP A 11 -10.58 -9.25 2.74
CA ASP A 11 -11.84 -9.25 1.98
C ASP A 11 -12.99 -8.64 2.79
N THR A 12 -12.94 -8.82 4.12
CA THR A 12 -13.82 -8.14 5.08
C THR A 12 -13.56 -6.63 5.11
N ILE A 13 -12.28 -6.20 5.14
CA ILE A 13 -11.91 -4.78 5.08
C ILE A 13 -12.42 -4.17 3.76
N ARG A 14 -12.14 -4.83 2.63
CA ARG A 14 -12.63 -4.44 1.31
C ARG A 14 -14.14 -4.29 1.28
N TYR A 15 -14.89 -5.22 1.89
CA TYR A 15 -16.36 -5.11 1.99
C TYR A 15 -16.79 -3.83 2.72
N LEU A 16 -16.22 -3.55 3.91
CA LEU A 16 -16.57 -2.36 4.68
C LEU A 16 -16.26 -1.07 3.92
N VAL A 17 -15.11 -1.00 3.25
CA VAL A 17 -14.69 0.16 2.46
C VAL A 17 -15.54 0.32 1.21
N GLN A 18 -15.85 -0.77 0.49
CA GLN A 18 -16.71 -0.79 -0.70
C GLN A 18 -18.10 -0.23 -0.40
N HIS A 19 -18.67 -0.61 0.75
CA HIS A 19 -20.02 -0.21 1.13
C HIS A 19 -20.05 1.06 1.99
N HIS A 20 -18.95 1.81 2.04
CA HIS A 20 -18.84 3.08 2.76
C HIS A 20 -19.32 2.98 4.22
N MET A 21 -18.96 1.88 4.89
CA MET A 21 -19.28 1.61 6.30
C MET A 21 -18.23 2.21 7.26
N VAL A 22 -17.19 2.83 6.71
CA VAL A 22 -16.12 3.52 7.43
C VAL A 22 -15.75 4.79 6.68
N ASP A 23 -15.40 5.84 7.42
CA ASP A 23 -15.05 7.14 6.85
C ASP A 23 -13.54 7.34 6.67
N VAL A 24 -12.73 6.67 7.48
CA VAL A 24 -11.26 6.80 7.51
C VAL A 24 -10.61 5.44 7.75
N VAL A 25 -9.49 5.18 7.08
CA VAL A 25 -8.64 4.00 7.33
C VAL A 25 -7.25 4.45 7.76
N VAL A 26 -6.70 3.80 8.79
CA VAL A 26 -5.28 3.96 9.18
C VAL A 26 -4.63 2.59 9.16
N THR A 27 -3.48 2.47 8.49
CA THR A 27 -2.75 1.21 8.35
C THR A 27 -1.24 1.42 8.31
N THR A 28 -0.49 0.32 8.21
CA THR A 28 0.98 0.32 8.03
C THR A 28 1.34 0.04 6.57
N ALA A 29 2.60 0.25 6.15
CA ALA A 29 3.02 0.06 4.75
C ALA A 29 2.66 -1.33 4.21
N GLY A 30 2.94 -2.39 4.97
CA GLY A 30 2.52 -3.75 4.65
C GLY A 30 1.01 -3.90 4.38
N GLY A 31 0.17 -3.13 5.09
CA GLY A 31 -1.28 -3.14 4.86
C GLY A 31 -1.71 -2.43 3.58
N VAL A 32 -0.87 -1.56 3.02
CA VAL A 32 -1.08 -0.93 1.72
C VAL A 32 -0.55 -1.85 0.62
N GLU A 33 0.72 -2.23 0.68
CA GLU A 33 1.39 -2.95 -0.39
C GLU A 33 0.84 -4.37 -0.58
N GLU A 34 0.47 -5.09 0.49
CA GLU A 34 -0.07 -6.44 0.34
C GLU A 34 -1.46 -6.47 -0.30
N ASP A 35 -2.25 -5.39 -0.18
CA ASP A 35 -3.52 -5.27 -0.90
C ASP A 35 -3.32 -5.13 -2.41
N LEU A 36 -2.33 -4.32 -2.80
CA LEU A 36 -1.96 -4.10 -4.20
C LEU A 36 -1.34 -5.37 -4.78
N ILE A 37 -0.36 -5.96 -4.08
CA ILE A 37 0.34 -7.18 -4.49
C ILE A 37 -0.65 -8.33 -4.73
N LYS A 38 -1.67 -8.47 -3.88
CA LYS A 38 -2.70 -9.53 -4.04
C LYS A 38 -3.56 -9.39 -5.29
N CYS A 39 -3.62 -8.22 -5.92
CA CYS A 39 -4.25 -8.04 -7.23
C CYS A 39 -3.33 -8.53 -8.37
N LEU A 40 -2.01 -8.56 -8.14
CA LEU A 40 -1.01 -8.97 -9.13
C LEU A 40 -0.67 -10.47 -9.04
N ALA A 41 -0.62 -11.01 -7.82
CA ALA A 41 -0.30 -12.41 -7.57
C ALA A 41 -0.81 -12.88 -6.19
N PRO A 42 -1.22 -14.16 -6.05
CA PRO A 42 -1.80 -14.67 -4.82
C PRO A 42 -0.76 -14.86 -3.69
N THR A 43 -1.27 -14.84 -2.46
CA THR A 43 -0.60 -15.33 -1.24
C THR A 43 -1.06 -16.76 -0.95
N TYR A 44 -0.15 -17.61 -0.49
CA TYR A 44 -0.45 -19.02 -0.25
C TYR A 44 -0.45 -19.37 1.23
N LYS A 45 -1.20 -20.41 1.60
CA LYS A 45 -1.13 -21.00 2.93
C LYS A 45 0.17 -21.80 3.09
N GLY A 46 0.83 -21.62 4.22
CA GLY A 46 1.99 -22.38 4.66
C GLY A 46 1.85 -22.79 6.13
N ASP A 47 2.97 -22.85 6.84
CA ASP A 47 3.04 -23.24 8.25
C ASP A 47 4.10 -22.42 8.99
N PHE A 48 3.86 -22.14 10.27
CA PHE A 48 4.78 -21.38 11.12
C PHE A 48 6.15 -22.08 11.27
N SER A 49 6.15 -23.41 11.24
CA SER A 49 7.32 -24.25 11.46
C SER A 49 8.24 -24.39 10.25
N LEU A 50 7.87 -23.84 9.09
CA LEU A 50 8.67 -23.94 7.88
C LEU A 50 10.07 -23.30 8.07
N PRO A 51 11.17 -24.06 7.84
CA PRO A 51 12.53 -23.57 8.07
C PRO A 51 12.89 -22.38 7.17
N GLY A 52 13.30 -21.26 7.77
CA GLY A 52 13.60 -20.01 7.04
C GLY A 52 14.67 -20.17 5.97
N ALA A 53 15.73 -20.95 6.22
CA ALA A 53 16.80 -21.19 5.24
C ALA A 53 16.29 -21.89 3.96
N ALA A 54 15.39 -22.87 4.10
CA ALA A 54 14.80 -23.59 2.97
C ALA A 54 13.79 -22.73 2.20
N LEU A 55 13.11 -21.81 2.87
CA LEU A 55 12.23 -20.84 2.22
C LEU A 55 13.05 -19.79 1.44
N ARG A 56 14.12 -19.26 2.04
CA ARG A 56 15.00 -18.28 1.41
C ARG A 56 15.67 -18.83 0.14
N SER A 57 16.13 -20.08 0.14
CA SER A 57 16.73 -20.70 -1.04
C SER A 57 15.75 -20.88 -2.20
N LYS A 58 14.45 -20.88 -1.91
CA LYS A 58 13.35 -20.95 -2.90
C LYS A 58 12.73 -19.59 -3.22
N GLY A 59 13.23 -18.50 -2.63
CA GLY A 59 12.65 -17.18 -2.81
C GLY A 59 11.23 -17.05 -2.26
N LEU A 60 10.95 -17.68 -1.11
CA LEU A 60 9.65 -17.61 -0.44
C LEU A 60 9.76 -16.78 0.85
N ASN A 61 8.92 -15.74 0.97
CA ASN A 61 8.81 -14.94 2.19
C ASN A 61 7.69 -15.49 3.06
N ARG A 62 7.91 -15.60 4.37
CA ARG A 62 6.94 -16.14 5.32
C ARG A 62 6.35 -15.05 6.19
N ILE A 63 5.01 -14.98 6.23
CA ILE A 63 4.23 -14.11 7.13
C ILE A 63 3.39 -15.01 8.03
N GLY A 64 3.90 -15.35 9.21
CA GLY A 64 3.24 -16.34 10.08
C GLY A 64 3.15 -17.71 9.41
N ASN A 65 1.92 -18.15 9.08
CA ASN A 65 1.60 -19.36 8.31
C ASN A 65 1.20 -19.05 6.85
N LEU A 66 1.61 -17.91 6.31
CA LEU A 66 1.39 -17.54 4.92
C LEU A 66 2.73 -17.46 4.19
N LEU A 67 2.69 -17.68 2.88
CA LEU A 67 3.84 -17.62 1.99
C LEU A 67 3.59 -16.67 0.83
N VAL A 68 4.53 -15.77 0.60
CA VAL A 68 4.54 -14.81 -0.51
C VAL A 68 5.79 -15.07 -1.36
N PRO A 69 5.63 -15.60 -2.59
CA PRO A 69 6.76 -15.77 -3.52
C PRO A 69 7.43 -14.43 -3.85
N ASN A 70 8.76 -14.44 -4.02
CA ASN A 70 9.52 -13.26 -4.45
C ASN A 70 9.01 -12.66 -5.77
N ASP A 71 8.52 -13.51 -6.69
CA ASP A 71 7.92 -13.10 -7.96
C ASP A 71 6.76 -12.09 -7.77
N ASN A 72 6.04 -12.17 -6.66
CA ASN A 72 4.99 -11.20 -6.33
C ASN A 72 5.57 -9.78 -6.17
N TYR A 73 6.75 -9.65 -5.56
CA TYR A 73 7.43 -8.36 -5.37
C TYR A 73 8.07 -7.86 -6.67
N CYS A 74 8.55 -8.75 -7.54
CA CYS A 74 9.01 -8.38 -8.88
C CYS A 74 7.86 -7.81 -9.73
N LYS A 75 6.69 -8.45 -9.72
CA LYS A 75 5.48 -7.92 -10.38
C LYS A 75 5.04 -6.58 -9.80
N PHE A 76 5.20 -6.39 -8.50
CA PHE A 76 4.89 -5.13 -7.84
C PHE A 76 5.86 -4.02 -8.26
N GLU A 77 7.15 -4.31 -8.37
CA GLU A 77 8.15 -3.39 -8.94
C GLU A 77 7.78 -2.96 -10.36
N ASP A 78 7.52 -3.92 -11.25
CA ASP A 78 7.16 -3.66 -12.65
C ASP A 78 5.91 -2.78 -12.76
N TRP A 79 4.95 -2.95 -11.84
CA TRP A 79 3.72 -2.18 -11.81
C TRP A 79 3.90 -0.78 -11.22
N ILE A 80 4.64 -0.63 -10.11
CA ILE A 80 4.68 0.63 -9.35
C ILE A 80 5.69 1.64 -9.88
N ILE A 81 6.81 1.19 -10.46
CA ILE A 81 7.88 2.10 -10.90
C ILE A 81 7.40 3.11 -11.95
N PRO A 82 6.66 2.73 -13.00
CA PRO A 82 6.11 3.71 -13.96
C PRO A 82 5.11 4.69 -13.34
N ILE A 83 4.46 4.31 -12.23
CA ILE A 83 3.55 5.21 -11.49
C ILE A 83 4.38 6.25 -10.73
N PHE A 84 5.46 5.85 -10.07
CA PHE A 84 6.37 6.78 -9.39
C PHE A 84 7.03 7.76 -10.35
N ASP A 85 7.37 7.34 -11.57
CA ASP A 85 7.87 8.25 -12.61
C ASP A 85 6.87 9.37 -12.92
N LYS A 86 5.60 9.01 -13.13
CA LYS A 86 4.52 9.99 -13.36
C LYS A 86 4.29 10.89 -12.14
N MET A 87 4.30 10.32 -10.94
CA MET A 87 4.10 11.11 -9.73
C MET A 87 5.23 12.11 -9.49
N LEU A 88 6.47 11.75 -9.82
CA LEU A 88 7.61 12.68 -9.77
C LEU A 88 7.51 13.78 -10.84
N GLU A 89 7.06 13.43 -12.04
CA GLU A 89 6.77 14.40 -13.10
C GLU A 89 5.70 15.39 -12.65
N GLU A 90 4.58 14.92 -12.11
CA GLU A 90 3.49 15.74 -11.56
C GLU A 90 3.97 16.60 -10.38
N GLN A 91 4.86 16.08 -9.53
CA GLN A 91 5.47 16.87 -8.46
C GLN A 91 6.25 18.07 -9.01
N SER A 92 6.98 17.88 -10.11
CA SER A 92 7.86 18.90 -10.69
C SER A 92 7.12 19.88 -11.61
N SER A 93 6.18 19.38 -12.40
CA SER A 93 5.47 20.16 -13.43
C SER A 93 4.20 20.82 -12.92
N GLU A 94 3.47 20.15 -12.02
CA GLU A 94 2.19 20.63 -11.47
C GLU A 94 2.32 21.10 -10.00
N ASN A 95 3.53 21.07 -9.45
CA ASN A 95 3.83 21.44 -8.05
C ASN A 95 3.02 20.64 -7.03
N VAL A 96 2.77 19.35 -7.33
CA VAL A 96 2.03 18.44 -6.45
C VAL A 96 2.92 18.00 -5.28
N LEU A 97 2.58 18.42 -4.06
CA LEU A 97 3.22 17.87 -2.87
C LEU A 97 2.50 16.59 -2.42
N TRP A 98 3.15 15.45 -2.61
CA TRP A 98 2.64 14.15 -2.22
C TRP A 98 2.68 13.95 -0.71
N THR A 99 1.65 13.30 -0.18
CA THR A 99 1.56 12.82 1.20
C THR A 99 1.22 11.33 1.16
N PRO A 100 1.44 10.54 2.22
CA PRO A 100 1.10 9.13 2.21
C PRO A 100 -0.34 8.85 1.76
N SER A 101 -1.34 9.58 2.26
CA SER A 101 -2.72 9.40 1.82
C SER A 101 -2.97 9.75 0.35
N LYS A 102 -2.27 10.75 -0.22
CA LYS A 102 -2.36 11.06 -1.66
C LYS A 102 -1.72 9.96 -2.51
N VAL A 103 -0.55 9.45 -2.09
CA VAL A 103 0.11 8.32 -2.75
C VAL A 103 -0.80 7.09 -2.74
N ILE A 104 -1.34 6.72 -1.59
CA ILE A 104 -2.23 5.55 -1.46
C ILE A 104 -3.49 5.71 -2.33
N SER A 105 -4.10 6.89 -2.34
CA SER A 105 -5.25 7.17 -3.21
C SER A 105 -4.91 7.05 -4.70
N ARG A 106 -3.73 7.54 -5.12
CA ARG A 106 -3.22 7.35 -6.48
C ARG A 106 -3.03 5.87 -6.80
N LEU A 107 -2.41 5.09 -5.92
CA LEU A 107 -2.21 3.66 -6.11
C LEU A 107 -3.53 2.89 -6.20
N GLY A 108 -4.53 3.25 -5.37
CA GLY A 108 -5.89 2.71 -5.45
C GLY A 108 -6.59 3.02 -6.79
N LYS A 109 -6.35 4.20 -7.36
CA LYS A 109 -6.82 4.53 -8.71
C LYS A 109 -6.14 3.67 -9.79
N GLU A 110 -4.82 3.55 -9.73
CA GLU A 110 -4.03 2.87 -10.76
C GLU A 110 -4.19 1.34 -10.74
N ILE A 111 -4.43 0.72 -9.56
CA ILE A 111 -4.62 -0.73 -9.49
C ILE A 111 -5.92 -1.16 -10.19
N ASN A 112 -6.95 -0.30 -10.17
CA ASN A 112 -8.20 -0.46 -10.89
C ASN A 112 -8.83 -1.87 -10.80
N ASP A 113 -8.77 -2.48 -9.61
CA ASP A 113 -9.25 -3.83 -9.34
C ASP A 113 -10.25 -3.81 -8.17
N GLU A 114 -11.48 -4.29 -8.40
CA GLU A 114 -12.55 -4.34 -7.40
C GLU A 114 -12.26 -5.28 -6.22
N ASN A 115 -11.23 -6.12 -6.32
CA ASN A 115 -10.76 -6.94 -5.21
C ASN A 115 -9.90 -6.16 -4.20
N SER A 116 -9.40 -4.97 -4.56
CA SER A 116 -8.58 -4.11 -3.69
C SER A 116 -9.46 -3.25 -2.78
N TYR A 117 -9.14 -3.21 -1.48
CA TYR A 117 -9.80 -2.24 -0.59
C TYR A 117 -9.33 -0.81 -0.88
N LEU A 118 -8.11 -0.63 -1.38
CA LEU A 118 -7.58 0.68 -1.77
C LEU A 118 -8.26 1.26 -3.01
N TYR A 119 -8.62 0.41 -3.98
CA TYR A 119 -9.47 0.81 -5.10
C TYR A 119 -10.79 1.37 -4.60
N TRP A 120 -11.47 0.66 -3.70
CA TRP A 120 -12.73 1.14 -3.12
C TRP A 120 -12.55 2.39 -2.27
N ALA A 121 -11.44 2.51 -1.54
CA ALA A 121 -11.14 3.71 -0.77
C ALA A 121 -11.01 4.93 -1.70
N TYR A 122 -10.31 4.79 -2.83
CA TYR A 122 -10.23 5.82 -3.86
C TYR A 122 -11.61 6.16 -4.44
N LYS A 123 -12.40 5.16 -4.86
CA LYS A 123 -13.73 5.35 -5.47
C LYS A 123 -14.71 6.04 -4.53
N ASN A 124 -14.67 5.69 -3.25
CA ASN A 124 -15.56 6.22 -2.21
C ASN A 124 -14.98 7.44 -1.48
N LYS A 125 -13.81 7.95 -1.92
CA LYS A 125 -13.13 9.12 -1.33
C LYS A 125 -12.82 8.96 0.18
N ILE A 126 -12.60 7.71 0.63
CA ILE A 126 -12.18 7.39 1.99
C ILE A 126 -10.66 7.59 2.09
N PRO A 127 -10.14 8.54 2.91
CA PRO A 127 -8.71 8.69 3.10
C PRO A 127 -8.12 7.47 3.82
N VAL A 128 -6.97 7.01 3.31
CA VAL A 128 -6.15 5.96 3.94
C VAL A 128 -4.85 6.60 4.41
N PHE A 129 -4.62 6.63 5.71
CA PHE A 129 -3.40 7.19 6.31
C PHE A 129 -2.39 6.09 6.63
N CYS A 130 -1.12 6.35 6.36
CA CYS A 130 0.00 5.47 6.71
C CYS A 130 1.26 6.31 6.97
N PRO A 131 1.48 6.78 8.22
CA PRO A 131 2.64 7.62 8.53
C PRO A 131 3.99 6.96 8.22
N GLY A 132 4.09 5.64 8.42
CA GLY A 132 5.27 4.84 8.09
C GLY A 132 5.19 4.18 6.71
N LEU A 133 4.84 4.94 5.66
CA LEU A 133 4.64 4.41 4.30
C LEU A 133 5.90 3.74 3.71
N THR A 134 7.08 4.15 4.16
CA THR A 134 8.38 3.65 3.67
C THR A 134 8.85 2.38 4.39
N ASP A 135 8.13 1.87 5.38
CA ASP A 135 8.54 0.70 6.18
C ASP A 135 7.99 -0.61 5.59
N GLY A 136 8.42 -0.93 4.36
CA GLY A 136 7.95 -2.10 3.62
C GLY A 136 8.51 -2.18 2.19
N SER A 137 7.98 -3.10 1.39
CA SER A 137 8.36 -3.24 -0.02
C SER A 137 8.11 -1.97 -0.82
N LEU A 138 7.08 -1.18 -0.51
CA LEU A 138 6.85 0.12 -1.13
C LEU A 138 8.04 1.07 -0.89
N GLY A 139 8.62 1.04 0.33
CA GLY A 139 9.85 1.76 0.67
C GLY A 139 11.06 1.30 -0.14
N ASP A 140 11.22 -0.01 -0.35
CA ASP A 140 12.27 -0.56 -1.21
C ASP A 140 12.14 -0.04 -2.66
N MET A 141 10.91 0.03 -3.18
CA MET A 141 10.65 0.56 -4.53
C MET A 141 10.97 2.05 -4.64
N LEU A 142 10.61 2.84 -3.62
CA LEU A 142 11.00 4.26 -3.53
C LEU A 142 12.52 4.42 -3.47
N TYR A 143 13.19 3.56 -2.70
CA TYR A 143 14.65 3.56 -2.61
C TYR A 143 15.28 3.31 -3.99
N PHE A 144 14.89 2.25 -4.70
CA PHE A 144 15.44 1.97 -6.03
C PHE A 144 15.10 3.04 -7.07
N HIS A 145 13.87 3.55 -7.04
CA HIS A 145 13.41 4.66 -7.88
C HIS A 145 14.28 5.90 -7.70
N SER A 146 14.63 6.25 -6.46
CA SER A 146 15.40 7.46 -6.14
C SER A 146 16.80 7.53 -6.76
N PHE A 147 17.44 6.38 -7.05
CA PHE A 147 18.73 6.36 -7.76
C PHE A 147 18.59 6.63 -9.25
N ARG A 148 17.46 6.25 -9.86
CA ARG A 148 17.19 6.44 -11.28
C ARG A 148 16.61 7.83 -11.55
N ASN A 149 15.65 8.24 -10.71
CA ASN A 149 14.87 9.47 -10.83
C ASN A 149 14.81 10.18 -9.46
N PRO A 150 15.85 10.94 -9.08
CA PRO A 150 15.94 11.56 -7.77
C PRO A 150 14.94 12.69 -7.58
N GLY A 151 14.61 12.98 -6.31
CA GLY A 151 13.84 14.17 -5.92
C GLY A 151 12.39 13.92 -5.56
N PHE A 152 11.91 12.67 -5.53
CA PHE A 152 10.55 12.37 -5.10
C PHE A 152 10.37 12.59 -3.59
N VAL A 153 9.39 13.40 -3.20
CA VAL A 153 9.16 13.82 -1.81
C VAL A 153 7.76 13.42 -1.36
N ILE A 154 7.67 12.81 -0.18
CA ILE A 154 6.41 12.44 0.46
C ILE A 154 6.37 13.11 1.84
N ASP A 155 5.51 14.11 2.00
CA ASP A 155 5.36 14.88 3.23
C ASP A 155 4.37 14.23 4.20
N ILE A 156 4.84 13.94 5.41
CA ILE A 156 4.02 13.39 6.50
C ILE A 156 3.31 14.49 7.31
N VAL A 157 3.78 15.74 7.26
CA VAL A 157 3.25 16.84 8.07
C VAL A 157 1.87 17.27 7.60
N GLN A 158 1.65 17.38 6.28
CA GLN A 158 0.31 17.59 5.73
C GLN A 158 -0.65 16.45 6.06
N ASP A 159 -0.16 15.21 6.10
CA ASP A 159 -1.00 14.04 6.35
C ASP A 159 -1.48 13.98 7.81
N ILE A 160 -0.61 14.27 8.79
CA ILE A 160 -1.03 14.35 10.19
C ILE A 160 -2.02 15.49 10.43
N ARG A 161 -1.85 16.64 9.75
CA ARG A 161 -2.82 17.74 9.81
C ARG A 161 -4.18 17.29 9.27
N ARG A 162 -4.19 16.58 8.14
CA ARG A 162 -5.43 16.07 7.53
C ARG A 162 -6.10 15.03 8.43
N MET A 163 -5.35 14.05 8.92
CA MET A 163 -5.87 13.00 9.80
C MET A 163 -6.46 13.58 11.10
N ASN A 164 -5.76 14.51 11.76
CA ASN A 164 -6.30 15.20 12.93
C ASN A 164 -7.54 16.04 12.57
N GLY A 165 -7.56 16.61 11.36
CA GLY A 165 -8.70 17.33 10.81
C GLY A 165 -9.95 16.46 10.72
N GLU A 166 -9.86 15.22 10.23
CA GLU A 166 -11.01 14.29 10.17
C GLU A 166 -11.66 14.14 11.55
N SER A 167 -10.84 13.94 12.59
CA SER A 167 -11.33 13.78 13.97
C SER A 167 -11.99 15.05 14.53
N VAL A 168 -11.43 16.23 14.25
CA VAL A 168 -11.97 17.50 14.76
C VAL A 168 -13.34 17.82 14.13
N HIS A 169 -13.54 17.47 12.86
CA HIS A 169 -14.79 17.77 12.15
C HIS A 169 -15.83 16.66 12.26
N ALA A 170 -15.49 15.46 12.73
CA ALA A 170 -16.42 14.33 12.84
C ALA A 170 -17.65 14.58 13.74
N GLY A 171 -17.63 15.60 14.59
CA GLY A 171 -18.74 16.00 15.47
C GLY A 171 -19.42 17.32 15.12
N LEU A 172 -19.08 17.93 13.98
CA LEU A 172 -19.68 19.18 13.47
C LEU A 172 -20.58 18.87 12.26
#